data_AF-A0AAW6WEV5-F1
#
_entry.id   AF-A0AAW6WEV5-F1
#
_cell.length_a   1.000
_cell.length_b   1.000
_cell.length_c   1.000
_cell.angle_alpha   90.00
_cell.angle_beta   90.00
_cell.angle_gamma   90.00
#
_symmetry.space_group_name_H-M   'P 1'
#
loop_
_entity.id
_entity.type
_entity.pdbx_description
1 polymer ?
#
loop_
_entity_poly.entity_id
_entity_poly.type
_entity_poly.pdbx_seq_one_letter_code
_entity_poly.pdbx_strand_id
1 'polypeptide(L)'
;MSIVIIFILILFIGVIWIRTNPHSTELQNQISTNLFTNEFNISEEILELLWFADGPLKNYNSQDNCLYKFENNDIKISFSNQDEPSLIYTKYPISQTDLDELKDNIGYYPTYEELTPEQKFLYLKWLENPFLKENTEVNTGYVFLFYYGLERHLFLKKSMKSFNMIYKLYKKFDNNSFRAYSYEAMLFFALFTQKMELAESLLKEAPYISSLVIYAKYILREPLYANEIMALSSQVDFSNKRYIKNEPLLFEKILEENISKKLDGHQLFLDVYFSKKLDPEYYPVVANISLRKINYGIPNIFSNSVFKEYINNLLTETHEQVKITLRNQRKTKY
;
A
#
# COMPACT_ATOMS: atom_id res chain seq x y z
N MET A 1 -13.62 -62.35 50.50
CA MET A 1 -12.39 -63.10 50.18
C MET A 1 -12.42 -63.37 48.67
N SER A 2 -11.57 -62.89 47.79
CA SER A 2 -10.46 -61.95 47.85
C SER A 2 -10.06 -61.70 46.38
N ILE A 3 -9.87 -60.43 46.03
CA ILE A 3 -8.71 -59.93 45.26
C ILE A 3 -8.66 -60.35 43.76
N VAL A 4 -9.19 -59.50 42.86
CA VAL A 4 -8.41 -58.53 42.01
C VAL A 4 -7.83 -59.24 40.78
N ILE A 5 -8.48 -59.21 39.60
CA ILE A 5 -8.39 -58.13 38.57
C ILE A 5 -7.02 -57.45 38.57
N ILE A 6 -5.99 -58.10 38.03
CA ILE A 6 -4.77 -57.50 37.46
C ILE A 6 -4.05 -58.64 36.71
N PHE A 7 -3.47 -58.35 35.55
CA PHE A 7 -2.74 -59.23 34.60
C PHE A 7 -3.42 -59.63 33.27
N ILE A 8 -4.32 -58.81 32.75
CA ILE A 8 -4.40 -58.59 31.29
C ILE A 8 -4.39 -57.08 31.03
N LEU A 9 -3.26 -56.44 31.32
CA LEU A 9 -3.05 -55.02 31.03
C LEU A 9 -1.56 -54.67 30.94
N ILE A 10 -0.78 -55.50 30.23
CA ILE A 10 0.61 -55.17 29.84
C ILE A 10 0.81 -55.18 28.31
N LEU A 11 -0.23 -55.43 27.51
CA LEU A 11 -0.16 -55.38 26.04
C LEU A 11 -0.99 -54.28 25.38
N PHE A 12 -1.58 -53.35 26.16
CA PHE A 12 -2.39 -52.24 25.63
C PHE A 12 -2.16 -50.89 26.34
N ILE A 13 -0.93 -50.62 26.79
CA ILE A 13 -0.46 -49.26 27.15
C ILE A 13 0.81 -48.95 26.35
N GLY A 14 0.75 -49.17 25.03
CA GLY A 14 1.79 -48.78 24.08
C GLY A 14 1.33 -47.73 23.07
N VAL A 15 0.07 -47.29 23.15
CA VAL A 15 -0.54 -46.39 22.15
C VAL A 15 -1.38 -45.37 22.91
N ILE A 16 -1.05 -44.09 22.68
CA ILE A 16 -1.71 -42.87 23.18
C ILE A 16 -1.25 -42.40 24.57
N TRP A 17 0.02 -42.00 24.64
CA TRP A 17 0.39 -40.77 25.34
C TRP A 17 1.61 -40.15 24.65
N ILE A 18 1.41 -39.64 23.43
CA ILE A 18 2.34 -38.66 22.85
C ILE A 18 2.12 -37.38 23.67
N ARG A 19 2.77 -37.33 24.84
CA ARG A 19 3.10 -36.06 25.47
C ARG A 19 4.08 -35.43 24.49
N THR A 20 3.64 -34.43 23.72
CA THR A 20 4.53 -33.61 22.89
C THR A 20 5.62 -33.08 23.81
N ASN A 21 6.82 -33.66 23.72
CA ASN A 21 7.94 -33.24 24.54
C ASN A 21 8.38 -31.88 23.99
N PRO A 22 8.26 -30.78 24.75
CA PRO A 22 8.51 -29.44 24.22
C PRO A 22 9.91 -29.32 23.60
N HIS A 23 10.91 -30.02 24.15
CA HIS A 23 12.25 -30.09 23.59
C HIS A 23 12.36 -30.82 22.23
N SER A 24 11.58 -31.88 21.98
CA SER A 24 11.64 -32.58 20.67
C SER A 24 10.97 -31.75 19.58
N THR A 25 9.90 -31.05 19.91
CA THR A 25 9.22 -30.14 18.99
C THR A 25 10.10 -28.93 18.68
N GLU A 26 10.78 -28.38 19.68
CA GLU A 26 11.71 -27.25 19.51
C GLU A 26 12.93 -27.62 18.65
N LEU A 27 13.51 -28.81 18.85
CA LEU A 27 14.62 -29.31 18.03
C LEU A 27 14.18 -29.59 16.58
N GLN A 28 13.03 -30.23 16.36
CA GLN A 28 12.48 -30.45 15.01
C GLN A 28 12.17 -29.13 14.30
N ASN A 29 11.70 -28.14 15.06
CA ASN A 29 11.44 -26.80 14.57
C ASN A 29 12.75 -26.11 14.15
N GLN A 30 13.79 -26.13 14.98
CA GLN A 30 15.09 -25.58 14.62
C GLN A 30 15.69 -26.25 13.38
N ILE A 31 15.63 -27.59 13.28
CA ILE A 31 16.13 -28.32 12.12
C ILE A 31 15.39 -27.92 10.84
N SER A 32 14.06 -27.86 10.90
CA SER A 32 13.24 -27.53 9.73
C SER A 32 13.36 -26.06 9.33
N THR A 33 13.54 -25.13 10.29
CA THR A 33 13.92 -23.74 10.01
C THR A 33 15.25 -23.69 9.27
N ASN A 34 16.27 -24.36 9.82
CA ASN A 34 17.61 -24.36 9.26
C ASN A 34 17.62 -24.94 7.83
N LEU A 35 16.81 -25.95 7.54
CA LEU A 35 16.67 -26.51 6.20
C LEU A 35 16.13 -25.48 5.20
N PHE A 36 15.02 -24.80 5.53
CA PHE A 36 14.46 -23.76 4.66
C PHE A 36 15.45 -22.59 4.44
N THR A 37 16.09 -22.11 5.50
CA THR A 37 17.06 -21.00 5.41
C THR A 37 18.37 -21.40 4.73
N ASN A 38 18.71 -22.69 4.70
CA ASN A 38 19.87 -23.18 3.95
C ASN A 38 19.56 -23.33 2.46
N GLU A 39 18.30 -23.60 2.09
CA GLU A 39 17.87 -23.72 0.69
C GLU A 39 17.75 -22.34 0.02
N PHE A 40 17.24 -21.34 0.76
CA PHE A 40 17.09 -19.97 0.29
C PHE A 40 17.86 -18.99 1.17
N ASN A 41 18.81 -18.26 0.57
CA ASN A 41 19.63 -17.29 1.28
C ASN A 41 18.91 -15.94 1.43
N ILE A 42 17.75 -15.94 2.10
CA ILE A 42 16.94 -14.75 2.36
C ILE A 42 17.55 -13.99 3.54
N SER A 43 17.83 -12.70 3.35
CA SER A 43 18.40 -11.86 4.41
C SER A 43 17.46 -11.76 5.62
N GLU A 44 18.01 -11.57 6.82
CA GLU A 44 17.21 -11.43 8.05
C GLU A 44 16.21 -10.26 7.95
N GLU A 45 16.60 -9.16 7.28
CA GLU A 45 15.76 -7.99 7.02
C GLU A 45 14.48 -8.35 6.24
N ILE A 46 14.57 -9.24 5.26
CA ILE A 46 13.42 -9.69 4.47
C ILE A 46 12.69 -10.81 5.19
N LEU A 47 13.41 -11.80 5.71
CA LEU A 47 12.85 -12.98 6.37
C LEU A 47 11.92 -12.59 7.53
N GLU A 48 12.30 -11.58 8.31
CA GLU A 48 11.48 -11.12 9.43
C GLU A 48 10.16 -10.44 8.98
N LEU A 49 10.05 -10.03 7.72
CA LEU A 49 8.87 -9.39 7.14
C LEU A 49 8.00 -10.37 6.35
N LEU A 50 8.36 -11.65 6.30
CA LEU A 50 7.57 -12.70 5.65
C LEU A 50 6.55 -13.29 6.62
N TRP A 51 5.43 -13.75 6.06
CA TRP A 51 4.40 -14.48 6.80
C TRP A 51 4.42 -15.95 6.42
N PHE A 52 4.48 -16.82 7.43
CA PHE A 52 4.45 -18.27 7.27
C PHE A 52 3.17 -18.84 7.88
N ALA A 53 2.45 -19.64 7.10
CA ALA A 53 1.21 -20.29 7.52
C ALA A 53 1.44 -21.54 8.37
N ASP A 54 2.57 -22.21 8.13
CA ASP A 54 2.90 -23.50 8.70
C ASP A 54 4.39 -23.62 9.04
N GLY A 55 4.76 -24.80 9.52
CA GLY A 55 6.14 -25.12 9.86
C GLY A 55 6.65 -24.35 11.09
N PRO A 56 7.96 -24.43 11.33
CA PRO A 56 8.61 -23.82 12.49
C PRO A 56 8.62 -22.28 12.47
N LEU A 57 8.60 -21.71 11.27
CA LEU A 57 8.61 -20.27 11.03
C LEU A 57 7.22 -19.66 11.13
N LYS A 58 6.17 -20.47 11.37
CA LYS A 58 4.79 -20.03 11.47
C LYS A 58 4.66 -18.83 12.39
N ASN A 59 4.19 -17.72 11.83
CA ASN A 59 4.05 -16.46 12.55
C ASN A 59 2.71 -15.75 12.27
N TYR A 60 1.83 -16.38 11.49
CA TYR A 60 0.52 -15.88 11.13
C TYR A 60 -0.58 -16.33 12.10
N ASN A 61 -1.46 -15.40 12.44
CA ASN A 61 -2.69 -15.63 13.18
C ASN A 61 -3.84 -14.89 12.47
N SER A 62 -4.89 -15.62 12.10
CA SER A 62 -6.05 -15.08 11.38
C SER A 62 -6.92 -14.17 12.24
N GLN A 63 -6.80 -14.26 13.57
CA GLN A 63 -7.57 -13.45 14.52
C GLN A 63 -6.90 -12.10 14.86
N ASP A 64 -5.70 -11.85 14.35
CA ASP A 64 -4.98 -10.60 14.61
C ASP A 64 -5.80 -9.40 14.11
N ASN A 65 -5.94 -8.38 14.96
CA ASN A 65 -6.69 -7.16 14.63
C ASN A 65 -5.95 -5.91 15.15
N CYS A 66 -6.13 -4.76 14.50
CA CYS A 66 -5.58 -3.50 14.96
C CYS A 66 -6.62 -2.38 14.92
N LEU A 67 -6.61 -1.52 15.94
CA LEU A 67 -7.45 -0.33 16.03
C LEU A 67 -6.54 0.90 16.09
N TYR A 68 -6.66 1.78 15.11
CA TYR A 68 -5.99 3.07 15.09
C TYR A 68 -6.99 4.15 15.49
N LYS A 69 -6.60 5.00 16.45
CA LYS A 69 -7.42 6.14 16.87
C LYS A 69 -6.85 7.40 16.23
N PHE A 70 -7.67 8.10 15.46
CA PHE A 70 -7.26 9.36 14.83
C PHE A 70 -8.37 10.41 14.96
N GLU A 71 -8.05 11.50 15.65
CA GLU A 71 -9.02 12.54 16.03
C GLU A 71 -10.28 11.96 16.70
N ASN A 72 -11.47 12.32 16.22
CA ASN A 72 -12.77 11.86 16.69
C ASN A 72 -13.26 10.58 15.97
N ASN A 73 -12.43 9.97 15.11
CA ASN A 73 -12.79 8.79 14.31
C ASN A 73 -11.90 7.58 14.67
N ASP A 74 -12.53 6.49 15.09
CA ASP A 74 -11.86 5.20 15.28
C ASP A 74 -11.69 4.49 13.92
N ILE A 75 -10.45 4.27 13.50
CA ILE A 75 -10.11 3.46 12.32
C ILE A 75 -9.92 2.02 12.75
N LYS A 76 -10.94 1.21 12.52
CA LYS A 76 -10.83 -0.22 12.75
C LYS A 76 -10.30 -0.92 11.51
N ILE A 77 -9.04 -1.36 11.58
CA ILE A 77 -8.47 -2.28 10.60
C ILE A 77 -8.80 -3.70 11.04
N SER A 78 -9.88 -4.25 10.47
CA SER A 78 -10.26 -5.64 10.71
C SER A 78 -9.60 -6.51 9.66
N PHE A 79 -8.64 -7.32 10.08
CA PHE A 79 -8.02 -8.31 9.22
C PHE A 79 -9.04 -9.43 9.10
N SER A 80 -9.57 -9.63 7.90
CA SER A 80 -10.62 -10.62 7.72
C SER A 80 -10.06 -12.03 7.85
N ASN A 81 -10.93 -13.02 8.15
CA ASN A 81 -10.59 -14.45 8.07
C ASN A 81 -10.34 -14.94 6.63
N GLN A 82 -10.13 -14.04 5.66
CA GLN A 82 -9.80 -14.44 4.28
C GLN A 82 -8.36 -14.91 4.20
N ASP A 83 -8.10 -15.76 3.20
CA ASP A 83 -6.78 -16.30 2.90
C ASP A 83 -5.82 -15.15 2.60
N GLU A 84 -4.84 -14.96 3.48
CA GLU A 84 -3.82 -13.93 3.34
C GLU A 84 -2.91 -14.28 2.15
N PRO A 85 -2.89 -13.47 1.06
CA PRO A 85 -2.22 -13.84 -0.18
C PRO A 85 -0.73 -14.13 0.00
N SER A 86 -0.06 -13.41 0.91
CA SER A 86 1.39 -13.50 1.10
C SER A 86 1.85 -14.68 1.95
N LEU A 87 0.94 -15.58 2.38
CA LEU A 87 1.30 -16.67 3.29
C LEU A 87 2.14 -17.74 2.61
N ILE A 88 3.38 -17.88 3.09
CA ILE A 88 4.29 -18.94 2.65
C ILE A 88 3.93 -20.24 3.38
N TYR A 89 3.62 -21.26 2.60
CA TYR A 89 3.42 -22.64 3.06
C TYR A 89 4.70 -23.42 2.81
N THR A 90 5.46 -23.67 3.87
CA THR A 90 6.76 -24.36 3.84
C THR A 90 6.67 -25.83 3.46
N LYS A 91 5.47 -26.43 3.57
CA LYS A 91 5.21 -27.83 3.21
C LYS A 91 4.74 -28.01 1.77
N TYR A 92 4.46 -26.93 1.04
CA TYR A 92 4.00 -27.03 -0.35
C TYR A 92 5.16 -27.41 -1.27
N PRO A 93 4.91 -28.16 -2.37
CA PRO A 93 5.96 -28.56 -3.29
C PRO A 93 6.60 -27.33 -3.93
N ILE A 94 7.93 -27.37 -4.04
CA ILE A 94 8.77 -26.38 -4.69
C ILE A 94 9.60 -27.15 -5.72
N SER A 95 9.75 -26.60 -6.93
CA SER A 95 10.52 -27.24 -8.00
C SER A 95 11.43 -26.22 -8.66
N GLN A 96 12.72 -26.54 -8.74
CA GLN A 96 13.69 -25.65 -9.36
C GLN A 96 13.39 -25.49 -10.85
N THR A 97 13.48 -24.25 -11.33
CA THR A 97 13.34 -23.88 -12.74
C THR A 97 14.38 -22.80 -13.11
N ASP A 98 14.38 -22.36 -14.37
CA ASP A 98 15.23 -21.27 -14.85
C ASP A 98 14.81 -19.92 -14.26
N LEU A 99 15.78 -19.13 -13.78
CA LEU A 99 15.52 -17.80 -13.20
C LEU A 99 15.04 -16.79 -14.25
N ASP A 100 15.28 -17.04 -15.54
CA ASP A 100 14.77 -16.20 -16.62
C ASP A 100 13.22 -16.16 -16.64
N GLU A 101 12.56 -17.19 -16.11
CA GLU A 101 11.10 -17.28 -15.95
C GLU A 101 10.55 -16.33 -14.86
N LEU A 102 11.39 -15.62 -14.11
CA LEU A 102 10.96 -14.58 -13.14
C LEU A 102 10.10 -13.48 -13.77
N LYS A 103 10.19 -13.30 -15.09
CA LYS A 103 9.44 -12.30 -15.86
C LYS A 103 8.07 -12.80 -16.29
N ASP A 104 7.83 -14.10 -16.19
CA ASP A 104 6.62 -14.73 -16.68
C ASP A 104 5.39 -14.29 -15.90
N ASN A 105 4.24 -14.33 -16.58
CA ASN A 105 2.98 -13.90 -16.00
C ASN A 105 2.50 -14.89 -14.94
N ILE A 106 2.29 -14.40 -13.72
CA ILE A 106 1.71 -15.17 -12.61
C ILE A 106 0.24 -14.82 -12.31
N GLY A 107 -0.38 -14.03 -13.19
CA GLY A 107 -1.78 -13.62 -13.05
C GLY A 107 -1.97 -12.36 -12.20
N TYR A 108 -3.23 -11.91 -12.12
CA TYR A 108 -3.64 -10.76 -11.31
C TYR A 108 -4.00 -11.20 -9.90
N TYR A 109 -3.60 -10.39 -8.91
CA TYR A 109 -3.80 -10.66 -7.48
C TYR A 109 -3.27 -12.04 -7.05
N PRO A 110 -1.98 -12.34 -7.31
CA PRO A 110 -1.43 -13.65 -7.01
C PRO A 110 -1.49 -13.95 -5.51
N THR A 111 -1.75 -15.21 -5.18
CA THR A 111 -1.58 -15.78 -3.84
C THR A 111 -0.44 -16.79 -3.87
N TYR A 112 0.35 -16.89 -2.80
CA TYR A 112 1.45 -17.87 -2.75
C TYR A 112 0.93 -19.31 -2.88
N GLU A 113 -0.25 -19.59 -2.31
CA GLU A 113 -0.91 -20.89 -2.37
C GLU A 113 -1.14 -21.35 -3.82
N GLU A 114 -1.64 -20.47 -4.68
CA GLU A 114 -2.01 -20.76 -6.07
C GLU A 114 -0.82 -20.80 -7.05
N LEU A 115 0.38 -20.35 -6.64
CA LEU A 115 1.58 -20.43 -7.47
C LEU A 115 1.91 -21.89 -7.82
N THR A 116 2.44 -22.16 -9.02
CA THR A 116 2.99 -23.49 -9.33
C THR A 116 4.24 -23.79 -8.47
N PRO A 117 4.68 -25.05 -8.34
CA PRO A 117 5.93 -25.37 -7.63
C PRO A 117 7.15 -24.59 -8.14
N GLU A 118 7.22 -24.34 -9.45
CA GLU A 118 8.25 -23.54 -10.12
C GLU A 118 8.13 -22.05 -9.77
N GLN A 119 6.92 -21.50 -9.81
CA GLN A 119 6.69 -20.11 -9.45
C GLN A 119 6.97 -19.83 -7.96
N LYS A 120 6.72 -20.80 -7.08
CA LYS A 120 7.11 -20.73 -5.66
C LYS A 120 8.63 -20.68 -5.51
N PHE A 121 9.37 -21.52 -6.25
CA PHE A 121 10.83 -21.47 -6.29
C PHE A 121 11.32 -20.08 -6.73
N LEU A 122 10.79 -19.56 -7.84
CA LEU A 122 11.15 -18.26 -8.37
C LEU A 122 10.89 -17.12 -7.37
N TYR A 123 9.72 -17.12 -6.71
CA TYR A 123 9.41 -16.13 -5.67
C TYR A 123 10.43 -16.16 -4.52
N LEU A 124 10.74 -17.35 -4.01
CA LEU A 124 11.68 -17.51 -2.90
C LEU A 124 13.11 -17.13 -3.31
N LYS A 125 13.54 -17.44 -4.54
CA LYS A 125 14.82 -16.98 -5.09
C LYS A 125 14.86 -15.46 -5.27
N TRP A 126 13.78 -14.85 -5.74
CA TRP A 126 13.69 -13.39 -5.85
C TRP A 126 13.81 -12.69 -4.49
N LEU A 127 13.20 -13.26 -3.43
CA LEU A 127 13.30 -12.75 -2.06
C LEU A 127 14.71 -12.76 -1.48
N GLU A 128 15.65 -13.57 -2.01
CA GLU A 128 17.04 -13.53 -1.57
C GLU A 128 17.66 -12.15 -1.82
N ASN A 129 17.33 -11.52 -2.96
CA ASN A 129 17.98 -10.29 -3.41
C ASN A 129 17.07 -9.42 -4.32
N PRO A 130 15.92 -8.93 -3.85
CA PRO A 130 14.93 -8.23 -4.69
C PRO A 130 15.43 -6.89 -5.25
N PHE A 131 16.49 -6.32 -4.66
CA PHE A 131 17.04 -5.02 -5.05
C PHE A 131 18.24 -5.10 -6.02
N LEU A 132 18.70 -6.31 -6.37
CA LEU A 132 19.68 -6.49 -7.44
C LEU A 132 19.11 -6.01 -8.78
N LYS A 133 19.98 -5.52 -9.67
CA LYS A 133 19.54 -4.84 -10.90
C LYS A 133 18.74 -5.78 -11.80
N GLU A 134 19.24 -6.98 -12.00
CA GLU A 134 18.61 -8.08 -12.73
C GLU A 134 17.23 -8.48 -12.18
N ASN A 135 17.02 -8.35 -10.86
CA ASN A 135 15.77 -8.70 -10.19
C ASN A 135 14.73 -7.57 -10.21
N THR A 136 15.07 -6.39 -10.75
CA THR A 136 14.11 -5.26 -10.87
C THR A 136 13.15 -5.39 -12.04
N GLU A 137 13.47 -6.24 -13.02
CA GLU A 137 12.60 -6.54 -14.18
C GLU A 137 11.67 -7.75 -13.93
N VAL A 138 11.62 -8.24 -12.70
CA VAL A 138 10.72 -9.33 -12.28
C VAL A 138 9.26 -9.01 -12.61
N ASN A 139 8.45 -10.04 -12.80
CA ASN A 139 7.01 -9.86 -12.87
C ASN A 139 6.49 -9.14 -11.62
N THR A 140 5.76 -8.03 -11.81
CA THR A 140 5.29 -7.20 -10.69
C THR A 140 4.36 -7.96 -9.74
N GLY A 141 3.75 -9.07 -10.16
CA GLY A 141 2.98 -9.95 -9.28
C GLY A 141 3.79 -10.44 -8.07
N TYR A 142 5.08 -10.78 -8.25
CA TYR A 142 5.95 -11.19 -7.14
C TYR A 142 6.22 -10.04 -6.16
N VAL A 143 6.35 -8.81 -6.69
CA VAL A 143 6.49 -7.60 -5.87
C VAL A 143 5.22 -7.35 -5.05
N PHE A 144 4.05 -7.49 -5.68
CA PHE A 144 2.76 -7.39 -5.00
C PHE A 144 2.58 -8.47 -3.94
N LEU A 145 2.99 -9.71 -4.21
CA LEU A 145 2.90 -10.82 -3.26
C LEU A 145 3.67 -10.54 -1.96
N PHE A 146 4.90 -10.04 -2.08
CA PHE A 146 5.66 -9.61 -0.90
C PHE A 146 5.04 -8.39 -0.23
N TYR A 147 4.62 -7.40 -1.03
CA TYR A 147 3.98 -6.18 -0.56
C TYR A 147 2.69 -6.44 0.23
N TYR A 148 1.88 -7.43 -0.11
CA TYR A 148 0.69 -7.79 0.65
C TYR A 148 1.02 -8.13 2.11
N GLY A 149 2.11 -8.88 2.33
CA GLY A 149 2.60 -9.19 3.67
C GLY A 149 3.15 -7.96 4.41
N LEU A 150 3.79 -7.04 3.67
CA LEU A 150 4.27 -5.77 4.20
C LEU A 150 3.12 -4.86 4.63
N GLU A 151 2.02 -4.78 3.88
CA GLU A 151 0.82 -4.02 4.27
C GLU A 151 0.24 -4.56 5.58
N ARG A 152 0.20 -5.90 5.73
CA ARG A 152 -0.25 -6.51 6.97
C ARG A 152 0.63 -6.08 8.14
N HIS A 153 1.96 -6.14 8.00
CA HIS A 153 2.88 -5.69 9.05
C HIS A 153 2.80 -4.16 9.29
N LEU A 154 2.65 -3.36 8.24
CA LEU A 154 2.49 -1.91 8.32
C LEU A 154 1.38 -1.53 9.30
N PHE A 155 0.22 -2.20 9.17
CA PHE A 155 -0.99 -1.93 9.96
C PHE A 155 -1.18 -2.84 11.19
N LEU A 156 -0.26 -3.76 11.48
CA LEU A 156 -0.39 -4.68 12.61
C LEU A 156 0.81 -4.63 13.55
N LYS A 157 2.00 -4.96 13.04
CA LYS A 157 3.23 -5.10 13.82
C LYS A 157 4.45 -4.97 12.92
N LYS A 158 5.57 -4.46 13.44
CA LYS A 158 6.78 -4.13 12.64
C LYS A 158 6.54 -2.99 11.64
N SER A 159 5.70 -2.03 12.02
CA SER A 159 5.19 -1.01 11.12
C SER A 159 6.28 -0.17 10.45
N MET A 160 7.28 0.33 11.20
CA MET A 160 8.35 1.13 10.59
C MET A 160 9.32 0.30 9.73
N LYS A 161 9.58 -0.96 10.10
CA LYS A 161 10.40 -1.86 9.27
C LYS A 161 9.71 -2.11 7.92
N SER A 162 8.40 -2.33 7.95
CA SER A 162 7.59 -2.53 6.75
C SER A 162 7.48 -1.26 5.94
N PHE A 163 7.25 -0.11 6.58
CA PHE A 163 7.27 1.19 5.91
C PHE A 163 8.57 1.40 5.13
N ASN A 164 9.72 1.18 5.78
CA ASN A 164 11.02 1.35 5.14
C ASN A 164 11.22 0.39 3.96
N MET A 165 10.80 -0.87 4.10
CA MET A 165 10.85 -1.85 3.01
C MET A 165 9.93 -1.46 1.86
N ILE A 166 8.70 -1.01 2.14
CA ILE A 166 7.74 -0.50 1.14
C ILE A 166 8.32 0.71 0.42
N TYR A 167 8.91 1.67 1.14
CA TYR A 167 9.56 2.83 0.52
C TYR A 167 10.72 2.41 -0.39
N LYS A 168 11.54 1.45 0.04
CA LYS A 168 12.64 0.89 -0.77
C LYS A 168 12.13 0.23 -2.05
N LEU A 169 11.04 -0.54 -1.97
CA LEU A 169 10.36 -1.11 -3.14
C LEU A 169 9.80 0.01 -4.04
N TYR A 170 9.09 0.99 -3.48
CA TYR A 170 8.50 2.13 -4.19
C TYR A 170 9.53 2.89 -5.04
N LYS A 171 10.72 3.14 -4.48
CA LYS A 171 11.81 3.83 -5.20
C LYS A 171 12.46 2.94 -6.26
N LYS A 172 12.47 1.62 -6.08
CA LYS A 172 13.19 0.67 -6.94
C LYS A 172 12.36 0.17 -8.13
N PHE A 173 11.07 -0.09 -7.93
CA PHE A 173 10.21 -0.71 -8.94
C PHE A 173 9.35 0.35 -9.64
N ASP A 174 9.43 0.38 -10.97
CA ASP A 174 8.70 1.32 -11.81
C ASP A 174 7.44 0.68 -12.40
N ASN A 175 6.41 0.57 -11.56
CA ASN A 175 5.08 0.14 -11.98
C ASN A 175 4.03 1.10 -11.42
N ASN A 176 3.20 1.68 -12.29
CA ASN A 176 2.23 2.71 -11.92
C ASN A 176 1.26 2.26 -10.83
N SER A 177 0.70 1.05 -10.95
CA SER A 177 -0.23 0.52 -9.97
C SER A 177 0.45 0.26 -8.64
N PHE A 178 1.63 -0.37 -8.66
CA PHE A 178 2.40 -0.62 -7.44
C PHE A 178 2.77 0.68 -6.73
N ARG A 179 3.24 1.69 -7.47
CA ARG A 179 3.59 3.00 -6.92
C ARG A 179 2.38 3.71 -6.31
N ALA A 180 1.22 3.66 -6.96
CA ALA A 180 0.00 4.25 -6.42
C ALA A 180 -0.41 3.59 -5.10
N TYR A 181 -0.54 2.26 -5.07
CA TYR A 181 -0.93 1.55 -3.85
C TYR A 181 0.07 1.74 -2.71
N SER A 182 1.36 1.55 -2.98
CA SER A 182 2.41 1.69 -1.95
C SER A 182 2.50 3.11 -1.40
N TYR A 183 2.40 4.14 -2.25
CA TYR A 183 2.39 5.53 -1.81
C TYR A 183 1.18 5.85 -0.92
N GLU A 184 -0.03 5.48 -1.36
CA GLU A 184 -1.28 5.74 -0.61
C GLU A 184 -1.28 5.03 0.74
N ALA A 185 -0.83 3.76 0.79
CA ALA A 185 -0.71 3.03 2.05
C ALA A 185 0.30 3.67 3.02
N MET A 186 1.45 4.13 2.51
CA MET A 186 2.46 4.85 3.30
C MET A 186 1.94 6.18 3.84
N LEU A 187 1.28 6.98 2.99
CA LEU A 187 0.71 8.28 3.37
C LEU A 187 -0.41 8.10 4.40
N PHE A 188 -1.31 7.13 4.17
CA PHE A 188 -2.36 6.79 5.11
C PHE A 188 -1.76 6.38 6.46
N PHE A 189 -0.80 5.46 6.46
CA PHE A 189 -0.12 5.04 7.67
C PHE A 189 0.49 6.24 8.42
N ALA A 190 1.19 7.14 7.72
CA ALA A 190 1.82 8.31 8.34
C ALA A 190 0.79 9.24 9.01
N LEU A 191 -0.29 9.58 8.29
CA LEU A 191 -1.36 10.43 8.82
C LEU A 191 -2.04 9.80 10.03
N PHE A 192 -2.53 8.56 9.90
CA PHE A 192 -3.38 7.93 10.89
C PHE A 192 -2.63 7.34 12.08
N THR A 193 -1.30 7.25 11.99
CA THR A 193 -0.42 7.03 13.15
C THR A 193 0.19 8.33 13.70
N GLN A 194 -0.27 9.49 13.23
CA GLN A 194 0.16 10.83 13.66
C GLN A 194 1.66 11.09 13.53
N LYS A 195 2.31 10.49 12.53
CA LYS A 195 3.71 10.72 12.18
C LYS A 195 3.81 11.88 11.20
N MET A 196 3.57 13.09 11.69
CA MET A 196 3.38 14.27 10.84
C MET A 196 4.63 14.62 10.00
N GLU A 197 5.83 14.50 10.56
CA GLU A 197 7.08 14.69 9.81
C GLU A 197 7.21 13.72 8.62
N LEU A 198 6.75 12.48 8.81
CA LEU A 198 6.76 11.46 7.76
C LEU A 198 5.72 11.77 6.69
N ALA A 199 4.52 12.20 7.10
CA ALA A 199 3.46 12.61 6.18
C ALA A 199 3.90 13.83 5.34
N GLU A 200 4.56 14.82 5.97
CA GLU A 200 5.11 15.99 5.28
C GLU A 200 6.20 15.58 4.27
N SER A 201 7.10 14.68 4.65
CA SER A 201 8.13 14.16 3.74
C SER A 201 7.52 13.43 2.53
N LEU A 202 6.51 12.59 2.75
CA LEU A 202 5.82 11.88 1.67
C LEU A 202 5.07 12.86 0.75
N LEU A 203 4.41 13.87 1.32
CA LEU A 203 3.64 14.85 0.57
C LEU A 203 4.52 15.66 -0.39
N LYS A 204 5.76 15.97 -0.02
CA LYS A 204 6.75 16.61 -0.91
C LYS A 204 7.13 15.75 -2.12
N GLU A 205 7.03 14.42 -1.97
CA GLU A 205 7.30 13.44 -3.03
C GLU A 205 6.01 12.91 -3.70
N ALA A 206 4.85 13.55 -3.48
CA ALA A 206 3.58 13.07 -3.97
C ALA A 206 3.60 12.88 -5.50
N PRO A 207 3.38 11.65 -6.02
CA PRO A 207 3.45 11.40 -7.46
C PRO A 207 2.22 11.92 -8.21
N TYR A 208 1.12 12.17 -7.51
CA TYR A 208 -0.15 12.67 -8.05
C TYR A 208 -1.01 13.28 -6.93
N ILE A 209 -2.09 13.97 -7.33
CA ILE A 209 -3.10 14.50 -6.42
C ILE A 209 -4.28 13.49 -6.32
N SER A 210 -4.60 13.06 -5.11
CA SER A 210 -5.74 12.19 -4.79
C SER A 210 -6.52 12.73 -3.59
N SER A 211 -7.69 12.16 -3.29
CA SER A 211 -8.48 12.54 -2.10
C SER A 211 -7.66 12.44 -0.81
N LEU A 212 -6.83 11.40 -0.65
CA LEU A 212 -5.97 11.26 0.53
C LEU A 212 -4.85 12.31 0.55
N VAL A 213 -4.23 12.61 -0.59
CA VAL A 213 -3.22 13.68 -0.68
C VAL A 213 -3.83 15.04 -0.33
N ILE A 214 -5.03 15.35 -0.83
CA ILE A 214 -5.73 16.60 -0.49
C ILE A 214 -6.04 16.63 1.01
N TYR A 215 -6.50 15.53 1.59
CA TYR A 215 -6.74 15.43 3.02
C TYR A 215 -5.45 15.62 3.84
N ALA A 216 -4.34 15.04 3.39
CA ALA A 216 -3.02 15.24 3.98
C ALA A 216 -2.62 16.72 3.97
N LYS A 217 -2.81 17.40 2.84
CA LYS A 217 -2.54 18.84 2.70
C LYS A 217 -3.38 19.66 3.67
N TYR A 218 -4.66 19.33 3.83
CA TYR A 218 -5.50 19.99 4.84
C TYR A 218 -4.95 19.81 6.27
N ILE A 219 -4.65 18.57 6.67
CA ILE A 219 -4.13 18.26 8.02
C ILE A 219 -2.80 18.98 8.29
N LEU A 220 -1.91 19.00 7.30
CA LEU A 220 -0.59 19.63 7.40
C LEU A 220 -0.60 21.14 7.12
N ARG A 221 -1.78 21.71 6.81
CA ARG A 221 -1.95 23.11 6.38
C ARG A 221 -1.05 23.49 5.21
N GLU A 222 -0.94 22.60 4.24
CA GLU A 222 -0.27 22.83 2.96
C GLU A 222 -1.28 23.38 1.94
N PRO A 223 -0.93 24.43 1.18
CA PRO A 223 -1.82 25.01 0.18
C PRO A 223 -1.90 24.12 -1.06
N LEU A 224 -2.99 24.28 -1.82
CA LEU A 224 -3.14 23.67 -3.14
C LEU A 224 -2.48 24.56 -4.21
N TYR A 225 -1.59 23.97 -5.00
CA TYR A 225 -0.83 24.66 -6.06
C TYR A 225 -1.52 24.57 -7.42
N ALA A 226 -1.09 25.40 -8.38
CA ALA A 226 -1.72 25.51 -9.70
C ALA A 226 -1.69 24.21 -10.50
N ASN A 227 -0.56 23.51 -10.53
CA ASN A 227 -0.43 22.19 -11.17
C ASN A 227 -1.39 21.15 -10.55
N GLU A 228 -1.54 21.14 -9.23
CA GLU A 228 -2.47 20.25 -8.53
C GLU A 228 -3.92 20.60 -8.91
N ILE A 229 -4.27 21.88 -8.95
CA ILE A 229 -5.59 22.36 -9.39
C ILE A 229 -5.88 21.93 -10.84
N MET A 230 -4.90 22.01 -11.74
CA MET A 230 -5.04 21.53 -13.11
C MET A 230 -5.34 20.02 -13.16
N ALA A 231 -4.66 19.23 -12.32
CA ALA A 231 -4.87 17.79 -12.21
C ALA A 231 -6.26 17.43 -11.64
N LEU A 232 -6.89 18.31 -10.86
CA LEU A 232 -8.25 18.15 -10.34
C LEU A 232 -9.36 18.51 -11.33
N SER A 233 -9.02 18.96 -12.54
CA SER A 233 -10.00 19.45 -13.52
C SER A 233 -11.16 18.47 -13.81
N SER A 234 -10.92 17.16 -13.77
CA SER A 234 -11.98 16.16 -13.98
C SER A 234 -12.97 16.10 -12.82
N GLN A 235 -12.47 16.21 -11.59
CA GLN A 235 -13.22 16.05 -10.35
C GLN A 235 -14.05 17.29 -9.99
N VAL A 236 -13.75 18.43 -10.62
CA VAL A 236 -14.42 19.72 -10.40
C VAL A 236 -15.26 20.15 -11.60
N ASP A 237 -15.75 19.19 -12.39
CA ASP A 237 -16.69 19.41 -13.50
C ASP A 237 -16.14 20.33 -14.63
N PHE A 238 -14.81 20.46 -14.76
CA PHE A 238 -14.19 21.25 -15.82
C PHE A 238 -13.97 20.42 -17.09
N SER A 239 -14.71 20.74 -18.16
CA SER A 239 -14.77 19.92 -19.37
C SER A 239 -13.70 20.27 -20.42
N ASN A 240 -13.37 21.55 -20.60
CA ASN A 240 -12.50 22.00 -21.70
C ASN A 240 -11.01 22.01 -21.34
N LYS A 241 -10.39 20.83 -21.37
CA LYS A 241 -8.98 20.60 -21.00
C LYS A 241 -7.98 20.86 -22.13
N ARG A 242 -8.39 21.51 -23.23
CA ARG A 242 -7.54 21.72 -24.41
C ARG A 242 -6.20 22.39 -24.07
N TYR A 243 -6.25 23.50 -23.33
CA TYR A 243 -5.04 24.26 -23.02
C TYR A 243 -4.24 23.68 -21.86
N ILE A 244 -4.86 22.96 -20.93
CA ILE A 244 -4.13 22.15 -19.94
C ILE A 244 -3.24 21.12 -20.66
N LYS A 245 -3.75 20.49 -21.74
CA LYS A 245 -3.01 19.48 -22.51
C LYS A 245 -1.95 20.10 -23.44
N ASN A 246 -2.32 21.15 -24.16
CA ASN A 246 -1.49 21.66 -25.26
C ASN A 246 -0.51 22.76 -24.82
N GLU A 247 -0.82 23.47 -23.74
CA GLU A 247 -0.06 24.64 -23.27
C GLU A 247 0.10 24.61 -21.73
N PRO A 248 0.54 23.48 -21.14
CA PRO A 248 0.48 23.25 -19.68
C PRO A 248 1.23 24.33 -18.89
N LEU A 249 2.45 24.67 -19.29
CA LEU A 249 3.28 25.67 -18.59
C LEU A 249 2.66 27.08 -18.62
N LEU A 250 2.05 27.45 -19.74
CA LEU A 250 1.36 28.74 -19.86
C LEU A 250 0.07 28.75 -19.03
N PHE A 251 -0.67 27.65 -19.04
CA PHE A 251 -1.88 27.49 -18.24
C PHE A 251 -1.58 27.57 -16.75
N GLU A 252 -0.56 26.85 -16.29
CA GLU A 252 -0.10 26.83 -14.90
C GLU A 252 0.30 28.23 -14.44
N LYS A 253 1.16 28.92 -15.20
CA LYS A 253 1.58 30.29 -14.88
C LYS A 253 0.39 31.25 -14.74
N ILE A 254 -0.54 31.24 -15.70
CA ILE A 254 -1.71 32.13 -15.66
C ILE A 254 -2.64 31.74 -14.50
N LEU A 255 -2.74 30.45 -14.18
CA LEU A 255 -3.51 29.99 -13.02
C LEU A 255 -2.89 30.46 -11.70
N GLU A 256 -1.57 30.41 -11.55
CA GLU A 256 -0.86 30.96 -10.39
C GLU A 256 -1.13 32.46 -10.21
N GLU A 257 -1.06 33.23 -11.30
CA GLU A 257 -1.38 34.66 -11.32
C GLU A 257 -2.84 34.91 -10.88
N ASN A 258 -3.78 34.09 -11.36
CA ASN A 258 -5.19 34.19 -10.99
C ASN A 258 -5.45 33.83 -9.53
N ILE A 259 -4.80 32.79 -9.00
CA ILE A 259 -4.90 32.42 -7.58
C ILE A 259 -4.38 33.56 -6.71
N SER A 260 -3.17 34.05 -7.01
CA SER A 260 -2.54 35.15 -6.28
C SER A 260 -3.42 36.40 -6.29
N LYS A 261 -3.99 36.77 -7.45
CA LYS A 261 -4.88 37.92 -7.56
C LYS A 261 -6.18 37.76 -6.76
N LYS A 262 -6.82 36.59 -6.76
CA LYS A 262 -8.10 36.37 -6.05
C LYS A 262 -7.95 36.28 -4.54
N LEU A 263 -6.77 35.92 -4.07
CA LEU A 263 -6.48 35.73 -2.66
C LEU A 263 -5.56 36.83 -2.12
N ASP A 264 -5.52 38.01 -2.76
CA ASP A 264 -4.71 39.17 -2.33
C ASP A 264 -3.23 38.81 -2.04
N GLY A 265 -2.65 37.96 -2.88
CA GLY A 265 -1.27 37.47 -2.76
C GLY A 265 -1.12 36.18 -1.93
N HIS A 266 -2.18 35.70 -1.29
CA HIS A 266 -2.16 34.47 -0.49
C HIS A 266 -2.32 33.20 -1.33
N GLN A 267 -2.02 32.06 -0.71
CA GLN A 267 -2.16 30.73 -1.30
C GLN A 267 -3.51 30.10 -0.95
N LEU A 268 -3.93 29.10 -1.74
CA LEU A 268 -5.22 28.42 -1.54
C LEU A 268 -5.11 27.34 -0.45
N PHE A 269 -5.35 27.72 0.80
CA PHE A 269 -5.50 26.78 1.91
C PHE A 269 -6.89 26.15 1.96
N LEU A 270 -6.97 24.94 2.51
CA LEU A 270 -8.17 24.10 2.45
C LEU A 270 -9.12 24.25 3.65
N ASP A 271 -8.69 24.94 4.71
CA ASP A 271 -9.39 25.05 6.00
C ASP A 271 -10.86 25.48 5.86
N VAL A 272 -11.12 26.46 4.99
CA VAL A 272 -12.48 27.00 4.75
C VAL A 272 -13.42 25.93 4.18
N TYR A 273 -12.90 25.00 3.39
CA TYR A 273 -13.71 23.97 2.73
C TYR A 273 -13.92 22.73 3.60
N PHE A 274 -12.94 22.39 4.45
CA PHE A 274 -13.05 21.30 5.42
C PHE A 274 -13.78 21.70 6.72
N SER A 275 -14.00 23.00 6.96
CA SER A 275 -14.82 23.49 8.09
C SER A 275 -16.30 23.09 8.02
N LYS A 276 -16.77 22.63 6.86
CA LYS A 276 -18.15 22.16 6.63
C LYS A 276 -18.23 20.65 6.76
N LYS A 277 -19.43 20.12 7.07
CA LYS A 277 -19.66 18.67 7.02
C LYS A 277 -19.47 18.16 5.59
N LEU A 278 -18.53 17.24 5.40
CA LEU A 278 -18.26 16.54 4.14
C LEU A 278 -18.82 15.12 4.20
N ASP A 279 -19.17 14.58 3.04
CA ASP A 279 -19.55 13.17 2.94
C ASP A 279 -18.28 12.31 3.05
N PRO A 280 -18.35 11.14 3.70
CA PRO A 280 -17.22 10.22 3.73
C PRO A 280 -17.01 9.59 2.35
N GLU A 281 -15.77 9.54 1.89
CA GLU A 281 -15.33 8.70 0.79
C GLU A 281 -14.60 7.48 1.35
N TYR A 282 -15.13 6.29 1.08
CA TYR A 282 -14.49 5.03 1.46
C TYR A 282 -13.38 4.70 0.48
N TYR A 283 -12.15 4.82 0.95
CA TYR A 283 -10.96 4.70 0.11
C TYR A 283 -10.31 3.32 0.32
N PRO A 284 -10.07 2.51 -0.73
CA PRO A 284 -9.36 1.24 -0.62
C PRO A 284 -7.86 1.51 -0.50
N VAL A 285 -7.42 1.87 0.72
CA VAL A 285 -6.03 2.26 1.04
C VAL A 285 -5.03 1.15 0.72
N VAL A 286 -5.47 -0.10 0.79
CA VAL A 286 -4.60 -1.27 0.73
C VAL A 286 -4.81 -2.08 -0.55
N ALA A 287 -3.72 -2.59 -1.12
CA ALA A 287 -3.80 -3.49 -2.26
C ALA A 287 -4.20 -4.90 -1.83
N ASN A 288 -3.72 -5.33 -0.66
CA ASN A 288 -3.94 -6.65 -0.08
C ASN A 288 -5.43 -6.91 0.12
N ILE A 289 -5.94 -7.88 -0.66
CA ILE A 289 -7.35 -8.26 -0.67
C ILE A 289 -7.86 -8.74 0.70
N SER A 290 -7.01 -9.35 1.52
CA SER A 290 -7.37 -9.81 2.87
C SER A 290 -7.70 -8.65 3.83
N LEU A 291 -7.20 -7.46 3.50
CA LEU A 291 -7.32 -6.22 4.25
C LEU A 291 -8.38 -5.27 3.68
N ARG A 292 -9.00 -5.57 2.53
CA ARG A 292 -9.93 -4.64 1.85
C ARG A 292 -11.23 -4.33 2.60
N LYS A 293 -11.51 -5.00 3.72
CA LYS A 293 -12.63 -4.66 4.61
C LYS A 293 -12.33 -3.46 5.52
N ILE A 294 -11.18 -2.79 5.36
CA ILE A 294 -10.90 -1.48 5.96
C ILE A 294 -11.82 -0.45 5.30
N ASN A 295 -13.02 -0.29 5.85
CA ASN A 295 -13.91 0.81 5.48
C ASN A 295 -13.57 2.02 6.36
N TYR A 296 -12.54 2.78 5.98
CA TYR A 296 -12.32 4.11 6.54
C TYR A 296 -12.80 5.17 5.56
N GLY A 297 -13.66 6.06 6.05
CA GLY A 297 -14.11 7.23 5.31
C GLY A 297 -13.20 8.41 5.60
N ILE A 298 -12.46 8.89 4.59
CA ILE A 298 -11.87 10.24 4.65
C ILE A 298 -12.92 11.27 4.23
N PRO A 299 -12.84 12.52 4.72
CA PRO A 299 -13.74 13.57 4.25
C PRO A 299 -13.54 13.83 2.74
N ASN A 300 -14.60 13.67 1.95
CA ASN A 300 -14.56 13.89 0.51
C ASN A 300 -14.70 15.37 0.19
N ILE A 301 -13.61 16.03 -0.17
CA ILE A 301 -13.64 17.46 -0.53
C ILE A 301 -14.54 17.74 -1.74
N PHE A 302 -14.72 16.78 -2.65
CA PHE A 302 -15.52 16.95 -3.86
C PHE A 302 -17.03 16.89 -3.58
N SER A 303 -17.46 16.48 -2.37
CA SER A 303 -18.84 16.66 -1.93
C SER A 303 -19.16 18.12 -1.58
N ASN A 304 -18.14 18.97 -1.42
CA ASN A 304 -18.32 20.41 -1.19
C ASN A 304 -18.54 21.14 -2.51
N SER A 305 -19.79 21.52 -2.79
CA SER A 305 -20.16 22.26 -4.00
C SER A 305 -19.44 23.60 -4.13
N VAL A 306 -19.20 24.31 -3.02
CA VAL A 306 -18.50 25.61 -3.01
C VAL A 306 -17.05 25.43 -3.44
N PHE A 307 -16.38 24.36 -2.97
CA PHE A 307 -15.03 24.04 -3.41
C PHE A 307 -14.99 23.74 -4.92
N LYS A 308 -15.86 22.84 -5.40
CA LYS A 308 -15.90 22.47 -6.82
C LYS A 308 -16.16 23.69 -7.72
N GLU A 309 -17.13 24.52 -7.35
CA GLU A 309 -17.47 25.73 -8.09
C GLU A 309 -16.31 26.73 -8.12
N TYR A 310 -15.65 26.96 -6.98
CA TYR A 310 -14.51 27.86 -6.88
C TYR A 310 -13.36 27.42 -7.80
N ILE A 311 -12.99 26.14 -7.76
CA ILE A 311 -11.92 25.57 -8.60
C ILE A 311 -12.32 25.61 -10.08
N ASN A 312 -13.55 25.24 -10.43
CA ASN A 312 -14.03 25.29 -11.81
C ASN A 312 -13.96 26.72 -12.38
N ASN A 313 -14.38 27.71 -11.60
CA ASN A 313 -14.33 29.12 -11.99
C ASN A 313 -12.88 29.60 -12.22
N LEU A 314 -11.94 29.21 -11.36
CA LEU A 314 -10.50 29.48 -11.56
C LEU A 314 -9.98 28.88 -12.87
N LEU A 315 -10.31 27.62 -13.15
CA LEU A 315 -9.89 26.93 -14.38
C LEU A 315 -10.53 27.57 -15.63
N THR A 316 -11.79 27.98 -15.55
CA THR A 316 -12.52 28.62 -16.64
C THR A 316 -11.96 30.01 -16.96
N GLU A 317 -11.70 30.82 -15.94
CA GLU A 317 -11.08 32.14 -16.12
C GLU A 317 -9.67 32.01 -16.73
N THR A 318 -8.87 31.08 -16.22
CA THR A 318 -7.54 30.79 -16.76
C THR A 318 -7.61 30.34 -18.22
N HIS A 319 -8.56 29.49 -18.58
CA HIS A 319 -8.77 29.03 -19.95
C HIS A 319 -8.99 30.18 -20.93
N GLU A 320 -9.87 31.12 -20.59
CA GLU A 320 -10.16 32.28 -21.46
C GLU A 320 -8.96 33.23 -21.55
N GLN A 321 -8.21 33.41 -20.46
CA GLN A 321 -7.00 34.22 -20.49
C GLN A 321 -5.89 33.59 -21.36
N VAL A 322 -5.66 32.28 -21.25
CA VAL A 322 -4.70 31.55 -22.11
C VAL A 322 -5.07 31.72 -23.59
N LYS A 323 -6.36 31.57 -23.92
CA LYS A 323 -6.88 31.77 -25.28
C LYS A 323 -6.61 33.18 -25.82
N ILE A 324 -6.80 34.21 -24.99
CA ILE A 324 -6.51 35.61 -25.36
C ILE A 324 -5.00 35.81 -25.55
N THR A 325 -4.18 35.32 -24.63
CA THR A 325 -2.71 35.41 -24.69
C THR A 325 -2.17 34.78 -25.97
N LEU A 326 -2.59 33.56 -26.31
CA LEU A 326 -2.19 32.88 -27.55
C LEU A 326 -2.66 33.63 -28.81
N ARG A 327 -3.86 34.21 -28.78
CA ARG A 327 -4.36 35.03 -29.89
C ARG A 327 -3.48 36.27 -30.11
N ASN A 328 -3.07 36.94 -29.04
CA ASN A 328 -2.22 38.13 -29.12
C ASN A 328 -0.80 37.79 -29.59
N GLN A 329 -0.20 36.71 -29.09
CA GLN A 329 1.10 36.22 -29.54
C GLN A 329 1.13 35.86 -31.03
N ARG A 330 0.01 35.38 -31.59
CA ARG A 330 -0.10 35.12 -33.03
C ARG A 330 -0.14 36.42 -33.84
N LYS A 331 -0.77 37.48 -33.32
CA LYS A 331 -0.85 38.79 -34.00
C LYS A 331 0.47 39.55 -34.00
N THR A 332 1.36 39.32 -33.03
CA THR A 332 2.67 39.98 -32.95
C THR A 332 3.77 39.25 -33.71
N LYS A 333 3.51 38.03 -34.20
CA LYS A 333 4.43 37.26 -35.06
C LYS A 333 4.28 37.55 -36.56
N TYR A 334 3.23 38.28 -36.94
CA TYR A 334 3.04 38.89 -38.25
C TYR A 334 3.14 40.41 -38.10
#